data_AF-A0A3B9YUA2-F1
#
_entry.id   AF-A0A3B9YUA2-F1
#
_cell.length_a   1.000
_cell.length_b   1.000
_cell.length_c   1.000
_cell.angle_alpha   90.00
_cell.angle_beta   90.00
_cell.angle_gamma   90.00
#
_symmetry.space_group_name_H-M   'P 1'
#
loop_
_entity.id
_entity.type
_entity.pdbx_description
1 polymer ?
#
loop_
_entity_poly.entity_id
_entity_poly.type
_entity_poly.pdbx_seq_one_letter_code
_entity_poly.pdbx_strand_id
1 'polypeptide(L)' 'MTDSPSFLAPVTISDYRELARRRLPRQLFDYLDGGAYDELTLKENVKAFRNARLRQRV' A
#
# COMPACT_ATOMS: atom_id res chain seq x y z
N MET A 1 -32.25 -10.42 5.44
CA MET A 1 -31.60 -9.10 5.36
C MET A 1 -30.27 -9.18 6.10
N THR A 2 -29.30 -9.82 5.47
CA THR A 2 -27.89 -9.85 5.90
C THR A 2 -27.09 -9.87 4.60
N ASP A 3 -26.90 -8.68 4.04
CA ASP A 3 -25.98 -8.46 2.95
C ASP A 3 -24.57 -8.57 3.55
N SER A 4 -24.07 -9.80 3.68
CA SER A 4 -22.67 -10.04 4.02
C SER A 4 -21.84 -9.52 2.85
N PRO A 5 -20.90 -8.58 3.05
CA PRO A 5 -20.15 -8.05 1.94
C PRO A 5 -19.40 -9.22 1.30
N SER A 6 -19.62 -9.40 0.01
CA SER A 6 -18.91 -10.33 -0.85
C SER A 6 -17.40 -10.24 -0.56
N PHE A 7 -16.70 -11.38 -0.62
CA PHE A 7 -15.25 -11.45 -0.61
C PHE A 7 -14.68 -10.62 -1.77
N LEU A 8 -14.56 -9.31 -1.58
CA LEU A 8 -13.99 -8.42 -2.56
C LEU A 8 -12.47 -8.59 -2.49
N ALA A 9 -11.93 -9.23 -3.51
CA ALA A 9 -10.49 -9.36 -3.65
C ALA A 9 -9.84 -7.96 -3.66
N PRO A 10 -8.67 -7.79 -3.03
CA PRO A 10 -7.94 -6.52 -3.06
C PRO A 10 -7.70 -6.07 -4.50
N VAL A 11 -8.02 -4.81 -4.79
CA VAL A 11 -7.93 -4.25 -6.15
C VAL A 11 -6.64 -3.46 -6.34
N THR A 12 -6.12 -2.87 -5.27
CA THR A 12 -4.91 -2.05 -5.28
C THR A 12 -3.81 -2.69 -4.41
N ILE A 13 -2.55 -2.29 -4.66
CA ILE A 13 -1.42 -2.69 -3.80
C ILE A 13 -1.63 -2.20 -2.35
N SER A 14 -2.27 -1.05 -2.16
CA SER A 14 -2.60 -0.53 -0.82
C SER A 14 -3.59 -1.42 -0.06
N ASP A 15 -4.53 -2.06 -0.76
CA ASP A 15 -5.46 -3.01 -0.14
C ASP A 15 -4.73 -4.26 0.35
N TYR A 16 -3.75 -4.77 -0.42
CA TYR A 16 -2.89 -5.87 0.01
C TYR A 16 -2.02 -5.48 1.21
N ARG A 17 -1.47 -4.26 1.24
CA ARG A 17 -0.72 -3.75 2.40
C ARG A 17 -1.58 -3.73 3.66
N GLU A 18 -2.84 -3.26 3.55
CA GLU A 18 -3.77 -3.23 4.68
C GLU A 18 -4.15 -4.65 5.14
N LEU A 19 -4.33 -5.60 4.23
CA LEU A 19 -4.52 -7.01 4.59
C LEU A 19 -3.29 -7.58 5.31
N ALA A 20 -2.09 -7.29 4.84
CA ALA A 20 -0.84 -7.71 5.47
C ALA A 20 -0.72 -7.14 6.90
N ARG A 21 -1.05 -5.85 7.10
CA ARG A 21 -1.08 -5.20 8.41
C ARG A 21 -2.02 -5.89 9.40
N ARG A 22 -3.15 -6.42 8.93
CA ARG A 22 -4.14 -7.12 9.76
C ARG A 22 -3.77 -8.58 10.05
N ARG A 23 -3.05 -9.24 9.13
CA ARG A 23 -2.81 -10.69 9.18
C ARG A 23 -1.43 -11.09 9.71
N LEU A 24 -0.43 -10.23 9.58
CA LEU A 24 0.93 -10.53 10.01
C LEU A 24 1.15 -10.15 11.48
N PRO A 25 2.03 -10.88 12.20
CA PRO A 25 2.59 -10.38 13.45
C PRO A 25 3.23 -9.01 13.24
N ARG A 26 3.08 -8.10 14.21
CA ARG A 26 3.56 -6.72 14.11
C ARG A 26 5.02 -6.61 13.69
N GLN A 27 5.91 -7.42 14.28
CA GLN A 27 7.35 -7.38 13.99
C GLN A 27 7.65 -7.71 12.52
N LEU A 28 6.92 -8.67 11.95
CA LEU A 28 7.10 -9.06 10.56
C LEU A 28 6.53 -8.00 9.61
N PHE A 29 5.39 -7.41 9.95
CA PHE A 29 4.83 -6.30 9.17
C PHE A 29 5.78 -5.09 9.17
N ASP A 30 6.24 -4.66 10.34
CA ASP A 30 7.13 -3.51 10.49
C ASP A 30 8.48 -3.74 9.77
N TYR A 31 8.99 -4.98 9.74
CA TYR A 31 10.20 -5.34 8.98
C TYR A 31 10.00 -5.24 7.46
N LEU A 32 8.84 -5.65 6.94
CA LEU A 32 8.56 -5.65 5.50
C LEU A 32 8.15 -4.27 4.98
N ASP A 33 7.40 -3.51 5.78
CA ASP A 33 6.75 -2.27 5.38
C ASP A 33 7.57 -1.01 5.74
N GLY A 34 8.52 -1.15 6.67
CA GLY A 34 9.34 -0.05 7.18
C GLY A 34 10.45 0.40 6.25
N GLY A 35 10.88 1.66 6.43
CA GLY A 35 12.03 2.26 5.75
C GLY A 35 13.23 2.47 6.67
N ALA A 36 14.31 3.02 6.12
CA ALA A 36 15.48 3.42 6.93
C ALA A 36 15.16 4.67 7.77
N TYR A 37 15.52 4.63 9.06
CA TYR A 37 15.41 5.75 10.01
C TYR A 37 14.03 6.45 9.94
N ASP A 38 13.97 7.76 9.68
CA ASP A 38 12.73 8.55 9.58
C ASP A 38 11.88 8.27 8.31
N GLU A 39 12.31 7.30 7.49
CA GLU A 39 11.66 6.85 6.26
C GLU A 39 11.49 7.96 5.20
N LEU A 40 12.35 8.97 5.24
CA LEU A 40 12.25 10.13 4.35
C LEU A 40 12.34 9.70 2.88
N THR A 41 13.35 8.91 2.53
CA THR A 41 13.53 8.38 1.17
C THR A 41 12.35 7.51 0.72
N LEU A 42 11.78 6.71 1.62
CA LEU A 42 10.59 5.90 1.32
C LEU A 42 9.40 6.79 0.93
N LYS A 43 9.15 7.86 1.70
CA LYS A 43 8.09 8.84 1.43
C LYS A 43 8.34 9.60 0.12
N GLU A 44 9.58 10.00 -0.14
CA GLU A 44 9.98 10.71 -1.35
C GLU A 44 9.80 9.86 -2.61
N ASN A 45 10.15 8.56 -2.57
CA ASN A 45 9.95 7.65 -3.70
C ASN A 45 8.48 7.59 -4.13
N VAL A 46 7.56 7.42 -3.18
CA VAL A 46 6.12 7.41 -3.47
C VAL A 46 5.65 8.77 -4.01
N LYS A 47 6.12 9.87 -3.42
CA LYS A 47 5.78 11.23 -3.84
C LYS A 47 6.25 11.52 -5.27
N ALA A 48 7.45 11.08 -5.64
CA ALA A 48 8.03 11.29 -6.96
C ALA A 48 7.13 10.71 -8.06
N PHE A 49 6.68 9.46 -7.92
CA PHE A 49 5.77 8.84 -8.89
C PHE A 49 4.38 9.47 -8.93
N ARG A 50 3.84 9.92 -7.79
CA ARG A 50 2.56 10.65 -7.76
C ARG A 50 2.60 11.98 -8.51
N ASN A 51 3.76 12.61 -8.53
CA ASN A 51 3.99 13.88 -9.21
C ASN A 51 4.34 13.71 -10.69
N ALA A 52 4.82 12.54 -11.11
CA ALA A 52 5.00 12.23 -12.52
C ALA A 52 3.65 12.21 -13.25
N ARG A 53 3.60 12.82 -14.43
CA ARG A 53 2.42 12.85 -15.29
C ARG A 53 2.72 12.19 -16.62
N LEU A 54 1.81 11.33 -17.06
CA LEU A 54 1.85 10.79 -18.41
C LEU A 54 1.21 11.80 -19.37
N ARG A 55 1.84 12.00 -20.52
CA ARG A 55 1.25 12.76 -21.64
C ARG A 55 0.66 11.77 -22.63
N GLN A 56 -0.66 11.69 -22.68
CA GLN A 56 -1.36 10.93 -23.72
C GLN A 56 -1.09 11.58 -25.09
N ARG A 57 -0.69 10.78 -26.08
CA ARG A 57 -0.30 11.26 -27.42
C ARG A 57 -1.23 10.78 -28.54
N VAL A 58 -2.18 9.91 -28.23
CA VAL A 58 -3.16 9.32 -29.16
C VAL A 58 -4.58 9.57 -28.66
#